data_AF-A0A7Y2F5F1-F1
#
_entry.id   AF-A0A7Y2F5F1-F1
#
_cell.length_a   1.000
_cell.length_b   1.000
_cell.length_c   1.000
_cell.angle_alpha   90.00
_cell.angle_beta   90.00
_cell.angle_gamma   90.00
#
_symmetry.space_group_name_H-M   'P 1'
#
loop_
_entity.id
_entity.type
_entity.pdbx_description
1 polymer ?
#
loop_
_entity_poly.entity_id
_entity_poly.type
_entity_poly.pdbx_seq_one_letter_code
_entity_poly.pdbx_strand_id
1 'polypeptide(L)'
;MTLRRLFGIFATALLLCVVPHVDADDRRSPAPKFTPADTSQVFFPSLSDAIRGERPSLSAMRQAANAVANAASNAATTGGAASASGAAEGGGIWTSLISPASIEDEVKRVKLHFDSIVTTPGAFKSGGYQDARLDLSILAVMFAVISEHDGDVRWKDQAAAARDLLARSAFNCKAGSTQVYNEAKLRKADLQDLVSGSGLSSRDAEPQADWSMIVDRSPMMEYAEHLRDSLQDVTNNADTVKSNADQVRREAELLAVLGKVLIQEGMDDFDDEDYAALSKSMATAATNVVGALERGDTDAVRKSVGEISQACDACHEQYR
;
A
#
# COMPACT_ATOMS: atom_id res chain seq x y z
N MET A 1 74.85 26.88 -44.64
CA MET A 1 73.52 26.41 -44.16
C MET A 1 72.54 27.54 -44.38
N THR A 2 71.81 27.51 -45.48
CA THR A 2 71.04 28.65 -46.01
C THR A 2 69.54 28.42 -45.81
N LEU A 3 68.93 29.40 -45.16
CA LEU A 3 67.53 29.52 -44.77
C LEU A 3 66.62 29.62 -46.00
N ARG A 4 65.53 28.83 -46.09
CA ARG A 4 64.49 28.98 -47.12
C ARG A 4 63.13 29.15 -46.43
N ARG A 5 62.59 30.37 -46.53
CA ARG A 5 61.25 30.78 -46.08
C ARG A 5 60.18 30.20 -47.02
N LEU A 6 59.10 29.66 -46.49
CA LEU A 6 57.86 29.39 -47.21
C LEU A 6 56.74 30.21 -46.56
N PHE A 7 56.20 31.14 -47.35
CA PHE A 7 54.97 31.88 -47.09
C PHE A 7 53.78 30.96 -47.39
N GLY A 8 52.91 30.72 -46.39
CA GLY A 8 51.62 30.07 -46.57
C GLY A 8 50.50 31.11 -46.44
N ILE A 9 49.79 31.37 -47.54
CA ILE A 9 48.59 32.21 -47.61
C ILE A 9 47.42 31.33 -47.15
N PHE A 10 46.80 31.66 -46.01
CA PHE A 10 45.54 31.07 -45.57
C PHE A 10 44.37 31.92 -46.09
N ALA A 11 43.61 31.37 -47.04
CA ALA A 11 42.37 31.96 -47.53
C ALA A 11 41.21 31.45 -46.68
N THR A 12 40.60 32.34 -45.88
CA THR A 12 39.43 32.05 -45.05
C THR A 12 38.18 32.17 -45.91
N ALA A 13 37.53 31.04 -46.24
CA ALA A 13 36.23 31.01 -46.90
C ALA A 13 35.11 31.17 -45.86
N LEU A 14 34.41 32.30 -45.91
CA LEU A 14 33.24 32.60 -45.10
C LEU A 14 32.01 31.91 -45.70
N LEU A 15 31.54 30.83 -45.07
CA LEU A 15 30.33 30.11 -45.48
C LEU A 15 29.09 30.83 -44.90
N LEU A 16 28.36 31.57 -45.73
CA LEU A 16 27.05 32.11 -45.37
C LEU A 16 26.00 30.97 -45.34
N CYS A 17 25.54 30.61 -44.15
CA CYS A 17 24.36 29.74 -43.99
C CYS A 17 23.09 30.58 -44.20
N VAL A 18 22.39 30.32 -45.31
CA VAL A 18 21.02 30.79 -45.53
C VAL A 18 20.09 29.87 -44.74
N VAL A 19 19.42 30.41 -43.73
CA VAL A 19 18.35 29.69 -43.00
C VAL A 19 17.07 29.82 -43.83
N PRO A 20 16.48 28.73 -44.35
CA PRO A 20 15.18 28.82 -45.00
C PRO A 20 14.11 29.08 -43.93
N HIS A 21 13.35 30.17 -44.09
CA HIS A 21 12.09 30.35 -43.39
C HIS A 21 11.09 29.30 -43.91
N VAL A 22 10.74 28.36 -43.05
CA VAL A 22 9.62 27.44 -43.25
C VAL A 22 8.36 28.20 -42.84
N ASP A 23 7.57 28.65 -43.82
CA ASP A 23 6.20 29.08 -43.56
C ASP A 23 5.42 27.86 -43.05
N ALA A 24 4.95 27.93 -41.80
CA ALA A 24 4.08 26.93 -41.22
C ALA A 24 2.72 26.98 -41.94
N ASP A 25 2.47 26.00 -42.81
CA ASP A 25 1.15 25.78 -43.41
C ASP A 25 0.18 25.44 -42.27
N ASP A 26 -0.76 26.34 -41.98
CA ASP A 26 -1.82 26.22 -40.94
C ASP A 26 -2.88 25.16 -41.33
N ARG A 27 -2.44 24.09 -41.98
CA ARG A 27 -3.25 22.92 -42.27
C ARG A 27 -3.39 22.08 -41.02
N ARG A 28 -4.50 22.33 -40.32
CA ARG A 28 -4.99 21.47 -39.25
C ARG A 28 -4.95 20.01 -39.71
N SER A 29 -4.21 19.18 -38.99
CA SER A 29 -4.12 17.75 -39.30
C SER A 29 -5.52 17.15 -39.34
N PRO A 30 -5.80 16.26 -40.31
CA PRO A 30 -7.09 15.61 -40.40
C PRO A 30 -7.39 14.85 -39.11
N ALA A 31 -8.65 14.87 -38.68
CA ALA A 31 -9.07 14.19 -37.47
C ALA A 31 -8.73 12.69 -37.56
N PRO A 32 -8.18 12.09 -36.48
CA PRO A 32 -7.87 10.67 -36.46
C PRO A 32 -9.16 9.87 -36.65
N LYS A 33 -9.08 8.82 -37.48
CA LYS A 33 -10.17 7.87 -37.67
C LYS A 33 -9.88 6.64 -36.82
N PHE A 34 -10.75 6.37 -35.86
CA PHE A 34 -10.68 5.16 -35.06
C PHE A 34 -11.63 4.12 -35.63
N THR A 35 -11.16 2.88 -35.71
CA THR A 35 -12.01 1.73 -35.98
C THR A 35 -12.56 1.17 -34.66
N PRO A 36 -13.68 0.41 -34.69
CA PRO A 36 -14.19 -0.27 -33.50
C PRO A 36 -13.15 -1.21 -32.86
N ALA A 37 -12.23 -1.79 -33.66
CA ALA A 37 -11.14 -2.61 -33.14
C ALA A 37 -10.19 -1.79 -32.24
N ASP A 38 -9.89 -0.55 -32.62
CA ASP A 38 -8.98 0.34 -31.88
C ASP A 38 -9.51 0.77 -30.52
N THR A 39 -10.84 0.70 -30.32
CA THR A 39 -11.52 1.17 -29.10
C THR A 39 -12.13 0.03 -28.27
N SER A 40 -12.24 -1.17 -28.84
CA SER A 40 -12.86 -2.35 -28.20
C SER A 40 -12.20 -2.83 -26.91
N GLN A 41 -10.93 -2.47 -26.65
CA GLN A 41 -10.24 -2.80 -25.40
C GLN A 41 -10.43 -1.74 -24.29
N VAL A 42 -10.94 -0.56 -24.66
CA VAL A 42 -11.13 0.58 -23.74
C VAL A 42 -12.61 0.80 -23.44
N PHE A 43 -13.47 0.60 -24.44
CA PHE A 43 -14.91 0.79 -24.34
C PHE A 43 -15.65 -0.53 -24.59
N PHE A 44 -16.59 -0.85 -23.69
CA PHE A 44 -17.48 -1.98 -23.88
C PHE A 44 -18.45 -1.72 -25.02
N PRO A 45 -18.77 -2.72 -25.87
CA PRO A 45 -19.77 -2.58 -26.93
C PRO A 45 -21.16 -2.18 -26.40
N SER A 46 -21.48 -2.58 -25.17
CA SER A 46 -22.69 -2.18 -24.46
C SER A 46 -22.44 -2.07 -22.95
N LEU A 47 -23.22 -1.23 -22.26
CA LEU A 47 -23.15 -1.08 -20.79
C LEU A 47 -23.51 -2.38 -20.05
N SER A 48 -24.33 -3.24 -20.66
CA SER A 48 -24.66 -4.56 -20.14
C SER A 48 -23.45 -5.49 -20.08
N ASP A 49 -22.48 -5.35 -20.98
CA ASP A 49 -21.25 -6.18 -20.97
C ASP A 49 -20.27 -5.76 -19.87
N ALA A 50 -20.40 -4.52 -19.38
CA ALA A 50 -19.59 -3.98 -18.29
C ALA A 50 -20.12 -4.41 -16.91
N ILE A 51 -21.41 -4.73 -16.78
CA ILE A 51 -22.04 -5.11 -15.51
C ILE A 51 -22.02 -6.64 -15.40
N ARG A 52 -21.10 -7.17 -14.60
CA ARG A 52 -21.03 -8.61 -14.28
C ARG A 52 -21.66 -8.88 -12.93
N GLY A 53 -22.59 -9.85 -12.90
CA GLY A 53 -23.29 -10.28 -11.70
C GLY A 53 -24.76 -9.88 -11.69
N GLU A 54 -25.55 -10.59 -10.89
CA GLU A 54 -26.97 -10.32 -10.74
C GLU A 54 -27.16 -9.08 -9.84
N ARG A 55 -27.97 -8.11 -10.28
CA ARG A 55 -28.22 -6.88 -9.53
C ARG A 55 -28.82 -7.26 -8.16
N PRO A 56 -28.20 -6.87 -7.03
CA PRO A 56 -28.72 -7.22 -5.72
C PRO A 56 -30.16 -6.72 -5.55
N SER A 57 -31.04 -7.63 -5.12
CA SER A 57 -32.41 -7.26 -4.80
C SER A 57 -32.46 -6.47 -3.50
N LEU A 58 -33.43 -5.56 -3.37
CA LEU A 58 -33.68 -4.82 -2.12
C LEU A 58 -33.91 -5.78 -0.93
N SER A 59 -34.47 -6.97 -1.18
CA SER A 59 -34.63 -8.03 -0.19
C SER A 59 -33.29 -8.62 0.28
N ALA A 60 -32.35 -8.87 -0.65
CA ALA A 60 -31.02 -9.38 -0.31
C ALA A 60 -30.23 -8.36 0.52
N MET A 61 -30.35 -7.07 0.20
CA MET A 61 -29.69 -6.01 0.97
C MET A 61 -30.27 -5.87 2.39
N ARG A 62 -31.59 -6.03 2.58
CA ARG A 62 -32.21 -6.03 3.92
C ARG A 62 -31.83 -7.25 4.75
N GLN A 63 -31.71 -8.42 4.13
CA GLN A 63 -31.25 -9.62 4.82
C GLN A 63 -29.79 -9.52 5.25
N ALA A 64 -28.92 -8.96 4.41
CA ALA A 64 -27.53 -8.68 4.76
C ALA A 64 -27.42 -7.69 5.93
N ALA A 65 -28.22 -6.61 5.92
CA ALA A 65 -28.25 -5.63 7.02
C ALA A 65 -28.70 -6.26 8.35
N ASN A 66 -29.69 -7.15 8.33
CA ASN A 66 -30.17 -7.83 9.53
C ASN A 66 -29.16 -8.87 10.07
N ALA A 67 -28.38 -9.50 9.20
CA ALA A 67 -27.32 -10.42 9.61
C ALA A 67 -26.18 -9.70 10.34
N VAL A 68 -25.82 -8.49 9.89
CA VAL A 68 -24.81 -7.64 10.53
C VAL A 68 -25.30 -7.14 11.91
N ALA A 69 -26.58 -6.78 12.05
CA ALA A 69 -27.15 -6.36 13.33
C ALA A 69 -27.19 -7.48 14.39
N ASN A 70 -27.39 -8.73 13.97
CA ASN A 70 -27.38 -9.88 14.86
C ASN A 70 -25.96 -10.29 15.30
N ALA A 71 -24.95 -10.10 14.45
CA ALA A 71 -23.55 -10.34 14.81
C ALA A 71 -23.04 -9.35 15.87
N ALA A 72 -23.47 -8.09 15.79
CA ALA A 72 -23.11 -7.05 16.78
C ALA A 72 -23.70 -7.29 18.18
N SER A 73 -24.79 -8.05 18.29
CA SER A 73 -25.47 -8.31 19.57
C SER A 73 -24.80 -9.42 20.40
N ASN A 74 -23.98 -10.28 19.78
CA ASN A 74 -23.32 -11.41 20.45
C ASN A 74 -21.92 -11.08 21.01
N ALA A 75 -21.33 -9.93 20.65
CA ALA A 75 -19.99 -9.53 21.08
C ALA A 75 -19.93 -8.89 22.49
N ALA A 76 -21.06 -8.69 23.15
CA ALA A 76 -21.15 -7.87 24.38
C ALA A 76 -20.99 -8.63 25.72
N THR A 77 -20.65 -9.94 25.75
CA THR A 77 -20.82 -10.75 26.98
C THR A 77 -19.54 -11.32 27.65
N THR A 78 -18.32 -11.15 27.14
CA THR A 78 -17.15 -11.75 27.81
C THR A 78 -15.92 -10.85 27.84
N GLY A 79 -15.90 -9.94 28.83
CA GLY A 79 -14.68 -9.25 29.27
C GLY A 79 -14.13 -9.88 30.55
N GLY A 80 -12.88 -10.32 30.52
CA GLY A 80 -12.17 -10.83 31.69
C GLY A 80 -10.66 -10.72 31.50
N ALA A 81 -10.02 -9.91 32.35
CA ALA A 81 -8.61 -9.57 32.34
C ALA A 81 -7.70 -10.63 32.99
N ALA A 82 -6.46 -10.76 32.51
CA ALA A 82 -5.33 -11.27 33.30
C ALA A 82 -3.98 -10.77 32.74
N SER A 83 -3.08 -10.41 33.66
CA SER A 83 -1.76 -9.81 33.41
C SER A 83 -0.63 -10.83 33.26
N ALA A 84 0.31 -10.49 32.38
CA ALA A 84 1.75 -10.77 32.25
C ALA A 84 2.42 -11.96 32.98
N SER A 85 3.14 -12.80 32.23
CA SER A 85 4.62 -12.84 32.17
C SER A 85 5.14 -14.13 31.49
N GLY A 86 6.22 -14.02 30.71
CA GLY A 86 7.04 -15.15 30.24
C GLY A 86 7.13 -15.30 28.73
N ALA A 87 8.35 -15.19 28.19
CA ALA A 87 8.69 -15.21 26.77
C ALA A 87 8.20 -16.46 26.02
N ALA A 88 7.57 -16.23 24.86
CA ALA A 88 7.45 -17.16 23.74
C ALA A 88 7.34 -16.33 22.44
N GLU A 89 8.13 -16.72 21.45
CA GLU A 89 8.26 -16.11 20.12
C GLU A 89 6.94 -16.11 19.33
N GLY A 90 6.70 -15.03 18.57
CA GLY A 90 5.69 -14.95 17.51
C GLY A 90 4.33 -14.33 17.87
N GLY A 91 3.57 -14.92 18.81
CA GLY A 91 2.12 -14.61 18.90
C GLY A 91 1.72 -13.29 19.57
N GLY A 92 2.54 -12.77 20.50
CA GLY A 92 2.08 -11.70 21.40
C GLY A 92 2.33 -10.26 20.97
N ILE A 93 3.23 -10.03 20.01
CA ILE A 93 3.72 -8.67 19.71
C ILE A 93 2.64 -7.86 19.00
N TRP A 94 1.99 -8.44 17.99
CA TRP A 94 1.02 -7.75 17.14
C TRP A 94 -0.22 -7.27 17.90
N THR A 95 -0.71 -8.10 18.83
CA THR A 95 -1.87 -7.80 19.67
C THR A 95 -1.70 -6.52 20.50
N SER A 96 -0.45 -6.15 20.82
CA SER A 96 -0.14 -4.92 21.57
C SER A 96 -0.05 -3.66 20.71
N LEU A 97 0.03 -3.80 19.39
CA LEU A 97 0.34 -2.70 18.46
C LEU A 97 -0.85 -2.27 17.61
N ILE A 98 -1.73 -3.20 17.28
CA ILE A 98 -2.85 -2.95 16.37
C ILE A 98 -4.09 -3.73 16.80
N SER A 99 -5.25 -3.10 16.69
CA SER A 99 -6.53 -3.75 16.99
C SER A 99 -7.04 -4.57 15.79
N PRO A 100 -7.82 -5.64 16.03
CA PRO A 100 -8.50 -6.37 14.95
C PRO A 100 -9.31 -5.47 14.01
N ALA A 101 -9.99 -4.46 14.57
CA ALA A 101 -10.80 -3.51 13.79
C ALA A 101 -9.92 -2.70 12.82
N SER A 102 -8.79 -2.16 13.28
CA SER A 102 -7.84 -1.44 12.44
C SER A 102 -7.27 -2.31 11.32
N ILE A 103 -6.92 -3.57 11.61
CA ILE A 103 -6.45 -4.52 10.60
C ILE A 103 -7.53 -4.73 9.52
N GLU A 104 -8.76 -5.04 9.94
CA GLU A 104 -9.84 -5.35 9.01
C GLU A 104 -10.21 -4.16 8.12
N ASP A 105 -10.23 -2.96 8.70
CA ASP A 105 -10.54 -1.75 7.95
C ASP A 105 -9.42 -1.39 6.99
N GLU A 106 -8.16 -1.62 7.37
CA GLU A 106 -7.04 -1.41 6.47
C GLU A 106 -7.03 -2.40 5.30
N VAL A 107 -7.27 -3.69 5.56
CA VAL A 107 -7.40 -4.71 4.50
C VAL A 107 -8.50 -4.31 3.51
N LYS A 108 -9.66 -3.85 4.00
CA LYS A 108 -10.76 -3.39 3.14
C LYS A 108 -10.37 -2.12 2.36
N ARG A 109 -9.73 -1.16 3.01
CA ARG A 109 -9.29 0.11 2.40
C ARG A 109 -8.33 -0.15 1.24
N VAL A 110 -7.29 -0.93 1.49
CA VAL A 110 -6.26 -1.25 0.48
C VAL A 110 -6.85 -2.11 -0.64
N LYS A 111 -7.73 -3.08 -0.33
CA LYS A 111 -8.46 -3.83 -1.37
C LYS A 111 -9.24 -2.91 -2.29
N LEU A 112 -9.96 -1.92 -1.76
CA LEU A 112 -10.76 -1.02 -2.58
C LEU A 112 -9.88 -0.17 -3.51
N HIS A 113 -8.71 0.26 -3.04
CA HIS A 113 -7.73 0.94 -3.87
C HIS A 113 -7.17 0.01 -4.96
N PHE A 114 -6.76 -1.20 -4.59
CA PHE A 114 -6.27 -2.22 -5.52
C PHE A 114 -7.30 -2.57 -6.61
N ASP A 115 -8.57 -2.65 -6.24
CA ASP A 115 -9.68 -2.85 -7.16
C ASP A 115 -9.78 -1.73 -8.20
N SER A 116 -9.50 -0.49 -7.81
CA SER A 116 -9.53 0.68 -8.69
C SER A 116 -8.35 0.72 -9.67
N ILE A 117 -7.23 0.10 -9.31
CA ILE A 117 -6.02 0.03 -10.14
C ILE A 117 -6.12 -1.09 -11.17
N VAL A 118 -6.57 -2.28 -10.76
CA VAL A 118 -6.65 -3.46 -11.63
C VAL A 118 -7.93 -3.43 -12.47
N THR A 119 -7.90 -2.57 -13.49
CA THR A 119 -8.99 -2.33 -14.43
C THR A 119 -8.70 -2.96 -15.79
N THR A 120 -7.90 -2.30 -16.63
CA THR A 120 -7.55 -2.74 -17.98
C THR A 120 -6.06 -3.07 -18.09
N PRO A 121 -5.66 -3.96 -19.02
CA PRO A 121 -4.25 -4.26 -19.24
C PRO A 121 -3.41 -3.03 -19.61
N GLY A 122 -3.99 -2.06 -20.33
CA GLY A 122 -3.29 -0.84 -20.74
C GLY A 122 -2.92 0.05 -19.55
N ALA A 123 -3.91 0.39 -18.72
CA ALA A 123 -3.72 1.23 -17.53
C ALA A 123 -2.75 0.59 -16.52
N PHE A 124 -2.85 -0.73 -16.34
CA PHE A 124 -1.93 -1.46 -15.46
C PHE A 124 -0.48 -1.37 -15.96
N LYS A 125 -0.24 -1.58 -17.26
CA LYS A 125 1.12 -1.52 -17.84
C LYS A 125 1.73 -0.12 -17.83
N SER A 126 0.90 0.93 -17.92
CA SER A 126 1.37 2.32 -17.98
C SER A 126 1.76 2.93 -16.63
N GLY A 127 1.65 2.18 -15.53
CA GLY A 127 2.04 2.65 -14.20
C GLY A 127 1.31 1.94 -13.07
N GLY A 128 0.07 1.50 -13.28
CA GLY A 128 -0.75 0.88 -12.23
C GLY A 128 -0.16 -0.41 -11.63
N TYR A 129 0.80 -1.05 -12.30
CA TYR A 129 1.53 -2.17 -11.71
C TYR A 129 2.36 -1.77 -10.48
N GLN A 130 2.81 -0.52 -10.38
CA GLN A 130 3.55 0.00 -9.22
C GLN A 130 2.62 0.21 -8.03
N ASP A 131 1.47 0.84 -8.26
CA ASP A 131 0.44 1.00 -7.22
C ASP A 131 -0.07 -0.38 -6.76
N ALA A 132 -0.27 -1.31 -7.70
CA ALA A 132 -0.61 -2.69 -7.38
C ALA A 132 0.48 -3.41 -6.58
N ARG A 133 1.76 -3.12 -6.82
CA ARG A 133 2.87 -3.66 -6.00
C ARG A 133 2.75 -3.16 -4.57
N LEU A 134 2.55 -1.85 -4.38
CA LEU A 134 2.38 -1.26 -3.05
C LEU A 134 1.19 -1.89 -2.31
N ASP A 135 0.01 -1.91 -2.91
CA ASP A 135 -1.19 -2.44 -2.29
C ASP A 135 -1.06 -3.93 -1.92
N LEU A 136 -0.50 -4.75 -2.84
CA LEU A 136 -0.29 -6.17 -2.58
C LEU A 136 0.75 -6.40 -1.48
N SER A 137 1.81 -5.59 -1.41
CA SER A 137 2.79 -5.62 -0.32
C SER A 137 2.16 -5.30 1.03
N ILE A 138 1.33 -4.25 1.10
CA ILE A 138 0.62 -3.88 2.33
C ILE A 138 -0.31 -5.02 2.76
N LEU A 139 -1.09 -5.57 1.83
CA LEU A 139 -2.00 -6.68 2.13
C LEU A 139 -1.24 -7.93 2.58
N ALA A 140 -0.11 -8.26 1.96
CA ALA A 140 0.73 -9.38 2.37
C ALA A 140 1.21 -9.24 3.82
N VAL A 141 1.70 -8.05 4.19
CA VAL A 141 2.10 -7.73 5.58
C VAL A 141 0.91 -7.82 6.53
N MET A 142 -0.25 -7.27 6.16
CA MET A 142 -1.44 -7.36 7.01
C MET A 142 -1.85 -8.83 7.24
N PHE A 143 -1.83 -9.68 6.21
CA PHE A 143 -2.14 -11.10 6.37
C PHE A 143 -1.07 -11.88 7.13
N ALA A 144 0.21 -11.49 7.06
CA ALA A 144 1.24 -12.01 7.95
C ALA A 144 0.93 -11.68 9.42
N VAL A 145 0.64 -10.42 9.70
CA VAL A 145 0.23 -9.96 11.04
C VAL A 145 -1.02 -10.69 11.52
N ILE A 146 -2.06 -10.84 10.68
CA ILE A 146 -3.28 -11.59 11.03
C ILE A 146 -2.96 -13.03 11.44
N SER A 147 -2.05 -13.69 10.74
CA SER A 147 -1.71 -15.10 11.01
C SER A 147 -1.07 -15.30 12.39
N GLU A 148 -0.40 -14.27 12.91
CA GLU A 148 0.31 -14.30 14.20
C GLU A 148 -0.41 -13.52 15.30
N HIS A 149 -1.44 -12.73 14.99
CA HIS A 149 -2.17 -11.91 15.95
C HIS A 149 -3.00 -12.79 16.89
N ASP A 150 -3.02 -12.56 18.21
CA ASP A 150 -3.75 -13.44 19.15
C ASP A 150 -5.27 -13.22 19.13
N GLY A 151 -5.70 -11.98 18.87
CA GLY A 151 -7.12 -11.62 18.77
C GLY A 151 -7.88 -12.33 17.64
N ASP A 152 -9.20 -12.24 17.71
CA ASP A 152 -10.10 -12.70 16.66
C ASP A 152 -10.17 -11.66 15.53
N VAL A 153 -9.47 -11.94 14.44
CA VAL A 153 -9.45 -11.11 13.23
C VAL A 153 -10.09 -11.92 12.11
N ARG A 154 -10.94 -11.28 11.31
CA ARG A 154 -11.49 -11.94 10.12
C ARG A 154 -10.39 -12.52 9.25
N TRP A 155 -10.69 -13.65 8.61
CA TRP A 155 -9.80 -14.35 7.66
C TRP A 155 -8.56 -15.01 8.26
N LYS A 156 -8.42 -15.02 9.59
CA LYS A 156 -7.27 -15.63 10.29
C LYS A 156 -6.98 -17.07 9.88
N ASP A 157 -8.03 -17.84 9.63
CA ASP A 157 -7.94 -19.24 9.20
C ASP A 157 -7.29 -19.44 7.82
N GLN A 158 -7.16 -18.38 7.03
CA GLN A 158 -6.63 -18.37 5.67
C GLN A 158 -5.50 -17.34 5.50
N ALA A 159 -5.08 -16.69 6.58
CA ALA A 159 -4.19 -15.55 6.52
C ALA A 159 -2.79 -15.91 6.00
N ALA A 160 -2.22 -17.05 6.41
CA ALA A 160 -0.94 -17.50 5.90
C ALA A 160 -0.98 -17.77 4.36
N ALA A 161 -2.06 -18.39 3.86
CA ALA A 161 -2.22 -18.62 2.43
C ALA A 161 -2.42 -17.30 1.66
N ALA A 162 -3.21 -16.37 2.21
CA ALA A 162 -3.39 -15.05 1.63
C ALA A 162 -2.07 -14.28 1.56
N ARG A 163 -1.30 -14.26 2.66
CA ARG A 163 0.05 -13.67 2.73
C ARG A 163 0.93 -14.15 1.59
N ASP A 164 1.07 -15.46 1.41
CA ASP A 164 1.99 -16.03 0.42
C ASP A 164 1.56 -15.73 -1.02
N LEU A 165 0.26 -15.83 -1.31
CA LEU A 165 -0.29 -15.51 -2.62
C LEU A 165 -0.08 -14.03 -2.97
N LEU A 166 -0.31 -13.14 -2.01
CA LEU A 166 -0.20 -11.69 -2.20
C LEU A 166 1.25 -11.24 -2.28
N ALA A 167 2.13 -11.76 -1.43
CA ALA A 167 3.57 -11.48 -1.46
C ALA A 167 4.20 -11.87 -2.81
N ARG A 168 3.89 -13.08 -3.30
CA ARG A 168 4.37 -13.52 -4.62
C ARG A 168 3.88 -12.61 -5.74
N SER A 169 2.60 -12.23 -5.71
CA SER A 169 2.04 -11.33 -6.72
C SER A 169 2.63 -9.91 -6.61
N ALA A 170 2.90 -9.40 -5.41
CA ALA A 170 3.58 -8.13 -5.19
C ALA A 170 4.99 -8.15 -5.80
N PHE A 171 5.76 -9.21 -5.56
CA PHE A 171 7.09 -9.39 -6.14
C PHE A 171 7.07 -9.41 -7.68
N ASN A 172 6.03 -10.01 -8.27
CA ASN A 172 5.85 -10.04 -9.72
C ASN A 172 5.41 -8.68 -10.29
N CYS A 173 4.76 -7.84 -9.50
CA CYS A 173 4.42 -6.44 -9.82
C CYS A 173 5.64 -5.50 -9.90
N LYS A 174 6.86 -6.00 -10.06
CA LYS A 174 8.01 -5.21 -10.55
C LYS A 174 7.98 -4.95 -12.06
N ALA A 175 7.11 -5.64 -12.81
CA ALA A 175 7.01 -5.52 -14.26
C ALA A 175 5.56 -5.29 -14.74
N GLY A 176 5.36 -4.23 -15.52
CA GLY A 176 4.10 -3.94 -16.21
C GLY A 176 3.88 -4.84 -17.43
N SER A 177 3.46 -6.09 -17.22
CA SER A 177 3.20 -7.07 -18.30
C SER A 177 1.76 -7.62 -18.29
N THR A 178 1.32 -8.22 -19.40
CA THR A 178 0.00 -8.88 -19.46
C THR A 178 -0.09 -10.04 -18.48
N GLN A 179 1.01 -10.78 -18.29
CA GLN A 179 1.06 -11.91 -17.37
C GLN A 179 0.83 -11.45 -15.93
N VAL A 180 1.55 -10.39 -15.51
CA VAL A 180 1.43 -9.82 -14.17
C VAL A 180 0.05 -9.19 -13.96
N TYR A 181 -0.52 -8.52 -14.97
CA TYR A 181 -1.90 -8.04 -14.90
C TYR A 181 -2.90 -9.18 -14.65
N ASN A 182 -2.76 -10.31 -15.37
CA ASN A 182 -3.65 -11.45 -15.19
C ASN A 182 -3.51 -12.06 -13.79
N GLU A 183 -2.29 -12.10 -13.24
CA GLU A 183 -2.05 -12.54 -11.87
C GLU A 183 -2.70 -11.60 -10.84
N ALA A 184 -2.49 -10.29 -10.96
CA ALA A 184 -3.12 -9.28 -10.10
C ALA A 184 -4.66 -9.35 -10.18
N LYS A 185 -5.21 -9.63 -11.36
CA LYS A 185 -6.65 -9.85 -11.55
C LYS A 185 -7.16 -11.10 -10.83
N LEU A 186 -6.36 -12.17 -10.73
CA LEU A 186 -6.70 -13.34 -9.91
C LEU A 186 -6.69 -12.98 -8.43
N ARG A 187 -5.67 -12.25 -7.95
CA ARG A 187 -5.62 -11.77 -6.56
C ARG A 187 -6.79 -10.87 -6.20
N LYS A 188 -7.25 -10.05 -7.15
CA LYS A 188 -8.46 -9.24 -7.00
C LYS A 188 -9.71 -10.10 -6.74
N ALA A 189 -9.85 -11.21 -7.46
CA ALA A 189 -10.95 -12.16 -7.22
C ALA A 189 -10.79 -12.86 -5.85
N ASP A 190 -9.59 -13.32 -5.53
CA ASP A 190 -9.28 -13.97 -4.23
C ASP A 190 -9.62 -13.03 -3.04
N LEU A 191 -9.23 -11.76 -3.11
CA LEU A 191 -9.55 -10.76 -2.09
C LEU A 191 -11.06 -10.48 -2.00
N GLN A 192 -11.77 -10.51 -3.13
CA GLN A 192 -13.23 -10.38 -3.16
C GLN A 192 -13.91 -11.57 -2.47
N ASP A 193 -13.41 -12.79 -2.71
CA ASP A 193 -13.93 -14.01 -2.11
C ASP A 193 -13.63 -14.08 -0.61
N LEU A 194 -12.44 -13.67 -0.18
CA LEU A 194 -12.09 -13.51 1.23
C LEU A 194 -13.02 -12.52 1.94
N VAL A 195 -13.14 -11.29 1.44
CA VAL A 195 -13.94 -10.23 2.09
C VAL A 195 -15.43 -10.57 2.11
N SER A 196 -15.94 -11.28 1.08
CA SER A 196 -17.33 -11.74 1.03
C SER A 196 -17.61 -13.00 1.86
N GLY A 197 -16.57 -13.69 2.36
CA GLY A 197 -16.70 -14.88 3.20
C GLY A 197 -16.73 -16.20 2.44
N SER A 198 -16.52 -16.19 1.12
CA SER A 198 -16.38 -17.41 0.30
C SER A 198 -15.06 -18.13 0.56
N GLY A 199 -14.02 -17.38 0.96
CA GLY A 199 -12.68 -17.92 1.23
C GLY A 199 -11.84 -18.13 -0.04
N LEU A 200 -10.59 -18.53 0.15
CA LEU A 200 -9.64 -18.84 -0.91
C LEU A 200 -9.86 -20.25 -1.47
N SER A 201 -9.59 -20.39 -2.78
CA SER A 201 -9.66 -21.67 -3.48
C SER A 201 -8.55 -22.65 -3.09
N SER A 202 -7.35 -22.15 -2.76
CA SER A 202 -6.26 -22.91 -2.13
C SER A 202 -5.93 -22.29 -0.77
N ARG A 203 -5.63 -23.16 0.19
CA ARG A 203 -5.24 -22.79 1.56
C ARG A 203 -3.81 -23.27 1.87
N ASP A 204 -3.07 -23.64 0.83
CA ASP A 204 -1.67 -24.03 0.97
C ASP A 204 -0.89 -22.79 1.39
N ALA A 205 -0.08 -22.94 2.43
CA ALA A 205 0.69 -21.86 3.02
C ALA A 205 1.99 -22.38 3.61
N GLU A 206 3.01 -21.53 3.57
CA GLU A 206 4.22 -21.74 4.36
C GLU A 206 3.89 -21.59 5.85
N PRO A 207 4.37 -22.50 6.72
CA PRO A 207 3.96 -22.54 8.13
C PRO A 207 4.36 -21.30 8.93
N GLN A 208 5.45 -20.65 8.54
CA GLN A 208 6.04 -19.50 9.23
C GLN A 208 6.19 -18.34 8.25
N ALA A 209 6.09 -17.12 8.79
CA ALA A 209 6.36 -15.90 8.03
C ALA A 209 7.88 -15.75 7.83
N ASP A 210 8.33 -15.87 6.59
CA ASP A 210 9.66 -15.41 6.18
C ASP A 210 9.54 -13.97 5.68
N TRP A 211 9.89 -13.00 6.54
CA TRP A 211 9.71 -11.58 6.26
C TRP A 211 10.50 -11.11 5.04
N SER A 212 11.65 -11.73 4.75
CA SER A 212 12.45 -11.46 3.53
C SER A 212 11.71 -11.82 2.23
N MET A 213 10.73 -12.72 2.31
CA MET A 213 9.92 -13.17 1.17
C MET A 213 8.53 -12.52 1.14
N ILE A 214 8.13 -11.81 2.20
CA ILE A 214 6.83 -11.16 2.31
C ILE A 214 6.87 -9.77 1.68
N VAL A 215 7.90 -8.97 1.99
CA VAL A 215 7.94 -7.57 1.58
C VAL A 215 9.36 -7.01 1.50
N ASP A 216 9.57 -6.06 0.58
CA ASP A 216 10.81 -5.26 0.52
C ASP A 216 10.68 -3.98 1.38
N ARG A 217 11.80 -3.40 1.81
CA ARG A 217 11.80 -2.11 2.54
C ARG A 217 11.08 -0.99 1.79
N SER A 218 11.33 -0.85 0.48
CA SER A 218 10.87 0.31 -0.31
C SER A 218 9.34 0.50 -0.30
N PRO A 219 8.50 -0.50 -0.59
CA PRO A 219 7.05 -0.38 -0.45
C PRO A 219 6.59 -0.04 0.99
N MET A 220 7.31 -0.53 2.01
CA MET A 220 6.97 -0.22 3.41
C MET A 220 7.32 1.22 3.79
N MET A 221 8.40 1.77 3.24
CA MET A 221 8.73 3.19 3.42
C MET A 221 7.72 4.09 2.73
N GLU A 222 7.34 3.79 1.48
CA GLU A 222 6.30 4.53 0.75
C GLU A 222 4.96 4.51 1.50
N TYR A 223 4.59 3.35 2.05
CA TYR A 223 3.38 3.24 2.87
C TYR A 223 3.49 4.02 4.19
N ALA A 224 4.64 3.98 4.87
CA ALA A 224 4.87 4.76 6.09
C ALA A 224 4.78 6.28 5.82
N GLU A 225 5.29 6.76 4.69
CA GLU A 225 5.15 8.16 4.25
C GLU A 225 3.68 8.54 4.05
N HIS A 226 2.88 7.71 3.35
CA HIS A 226 1.45 7.95 3.19
C HIS A 226 0.70 8.03 4.53
N LEU A 227 1.02 7.13 5.48
CA LEU A 227 0.42 7.14 6.81
C LEU A 227 0.82 8.39 7.60
N ARG A 228 2.09 8.76 7.57
CA ARG A 228 2.62 9.95 8.25
C ARG A 228 1.96 11.22 7.71
N ASP A 229 1.90 11.37 6.39
CA ASP A 229 1.35 12.58 5.76
C ASP A 229 -0.15 12.71 6.06
N SER A 230 -0.89 11.60 5.97
CA SER A 230 -2.30 11.56 6.38
C SER A 230 -2.47 11.94 7.86
N LEU A 231 -1.67 11.37 8.76
CA LEU A 231 -1.71 11.71 10.19
C LEU A 231 -1.43 13.20 10.44
N GLN A 232 -0.48 13.80 9.73
CA GLN A 232 -0.20 15.24 9.85
C GLN A 232 -1.42 16.07 9.46
N ASP A 233 -2.11 15.70 8.39
CA ASP A 233 -3.32 16.38 7.91
C ASP A 233 -4.47 16.27 8.91
N VAL A 234 -4.75 15.05 9.40
CA VAL A 234 -5.92 14.78 10.27
C VAL A 234 -5.66 15.09 11.74
N THR A 235 -4.44 15.47 12.13
CA THR A 235 -4.10 15.89 13.50
C THR A 235 -3.66 17.34 13.61
N ASN A 236 -3.82 18.17 12.58
CA ASN A 236 -3.32 19.55 12.59
C ASN A 236 -3.87 20.42 13.76
N ASN A 237 -5.05 20.12 14.30
CA ASN A 237 -5.67 20.78 15.45
C ASN A 237 -6.58 19.84 16.26
N ALA A 238 -7.09 20.30 17.40
CA ALA A 238 -7.88 19.47 18.31
C ALA A 238 -9.22 18.99 17.71
N ASP A 239 -9.87 19.80 16.87
CA ASP A 239 -11.16 19.45 16.28
C ASP A 239 -11.01 18.41 15.17
N THR A 240 -9.93 18.49 14.39
CA THR A 240 -9.60 17.48 13.37
C THR A 240 -9.22 16.14 14.01
N VAL A 241 -8.44 16.15 15.10
CA VAL A 241 -8.16 14.92 15.87
C VAL A 241 -9.46 14.24 16.33
N LYS A 242 -10.39 15.01 16.92
CA LYS A 242 -11.66 14.46 17.43
C LYS A 242 -12.56 13.93 16.30
N SER A 243 -12.62 14.65 15.19
CA SER A 243 -13.50 14.29 14.06
C SER A 243 -12.98 13.08 13.28
N ASN A 244 -11.69 12.78 13.39
CA ASN A 244 -11.02 11.68 12.67
C ASN A 244 -10.40 10.65 13.61
N ALA A 245 -10.91 10.51 14.85
CA ALA A 245 -10.30 9.67 15.88
C ALA A 245 -10.03 8.23 15.41
N ASP A 246 -10.97 7.61 14.70
CA ASP A 246 -10.80 6.23 14.19
C ASP A 246 -9.70 6.14 13.12
N GLN A 247 -9.58 7.14 12.26
CA GLN A 247 -8.51 7.22 11.27
C GLN A 247 -7.15 7.44 11.95
N VAL A 248 -7.08 8.38 12.89
CA VAL A 248 -5.87 8.67 13.67
C VAL A 248 -5.39 7.41 14.40
N ARG A 249 -6.31 6.68 15.04
CA ARG A 249 -6.01 5.40 15.69
C ARG A 249 -5.43 4.42 14.69
N ARG A 250 -6.16 4.13 13.61
CA ARG A 250 -5.76 3.11 12.63
C ARG A 250 -4.38 3.41 12.04
N GLU A 251 -4.14 4.64 11.61
CA GLU A 251 -2.88 5.02 10.95
C GLU A 251 -1.70 5.00 11.93
N ALA A 252 -1.91 5.38 13.19
CA ALA A 252 -0.89 5.24 14.22
C ALA A 252 -0.59 3.78 14.56
N GLU A 253 -1.61 2.92 14.70
CA GLU A 253 -1.42 1.48 14.92
C GLU A 253 -0.65 0.84 13.74
N LEU A 254 -0.95 1.25 12.51
CA LEU A 254 -0.25 0.77 11.31
C LEU A 254 1.23 1.20 11.29
N LEU A 255 1.55 2.46 11.63
CA LEU A 255 2.94 2.89 11.78
C LEU A 255 3.68 2.13 12.90
N ALA A 256 2.99 1.81 14.00
CA ALA A 256 3.54 0.99 15.06
C ALA A 256 3.89 -0.42 14.58
N VAL A 257 3.01 -1.03 13.77
CA VAL A 257 3.27 -2.31 13.10
C VAL A 257 4.47 -2.19 12.14
N LEU A 258 4.50 -1.18 11.27
CA LEU A 258 5.59 -1.01 10.30
C LEU A 258 6.96 -0.89 10.97
N GLY A 259 7.08 -0.11 12.05
CA GLY A 259 8.35 0.00 12.79
C GLY A 259 8.81 -1.33 13.43
N LYS A 260 7.91 -2.31 13.61
CA LYS A 260 8.26 -3.68 14.02
C LYS A 260 8.50 -4.62 12.85
N VAL A 261 7.80 -4.44 11.73
CA VAL A 261 8.01 -5.22 10.50
C VAL A 261 9.41 -4.97 9.96
N LEU A 262 9.86 -3.71 9.93
CA LEU A 262 11.16 -3.32 9.36
C LEU A 262 12.37 -3.91 10.06
N ILE A 263 12.20 -4.42 11.28
CA ILE A 263 13.27 -5.01 12.11
C ILE A 263 13.07 -6.51 12.33
N GLN A 264 12.18 -7.15 11.56
CA GLN A 264 12.05 -8.59 11.57
C GLN A 264 13.29 -9.24 10.94
N GLU A 265 13.61 -10.45 11.38
CA GLU A 265 14.70 -11.22 10.80
C GLU A 265 14.47 -11.39 9.28
N GLY A 266 15.53 -11.15 8.51
CA GLY A 266 15.50 -11.22 7.05
C GLY A 266 15.14 -9.91 6.33
N MET A 267 14.72 -8.87 7.07
CA MET A 267 14.55 -7.52 6.50
C MET A 267 15.91 -6.82 6.32
N ASP A 268 15.95 -5.85 5.42
CA ASP A 268 17.14 -5.01 5.22
C ASP A 268 17.58 -4.36 6.54
N ASP A 269 18.90 -4.38 6.83
CA ASP A 269 19.55 -3.84 8.03
C ASP A 269 18.94 -4.28 9.38
N PHE A 270 18.28 -5.45 9.44
CA PHE A 270 17.65 -5.94 10.67
C PHE A 270 18.64 -6.18 11.84
N ASP A 271 19.91 -6.44 11.51
CA ASP A 271 21.01 -6.68 12.44
C ASP A 271 21.79 -5.41 12.82
N ASP A 272 21.46 -4.27 12.21
CA ASP A 272 21.98 -2.96 12.59
C ASP A 272 21.20 -2.41 13.81
N GLU A 273 21.90 -2.28 14.94
CA GLU A 273 21.33 -1.81 16.19
C GLU A 273 20.79 -0.37 16.11
N ASP A 274 21.44 0.51 15.34
CA ASP A 274 21.05 1.91 15.17
C ASP A 274 19.80 2.01 14.30
N TYR A 275 19.75 1.26 13.18
CA TYR A 275 18.54 1.14 12.36
C TYR A 275 17.36 0.59 13.18
N ALA A 276 17.61 -0.45 13.97
CA ALA A 276 16.60 -1.06 14.81
C ALA A 276 16.10 -0.09 15.90
N ALA A 277 16.98 0.74 16.48
CA ALA A 277 16.63 1.75 17.46
C ALA A 277 15.72 2.84 16.86
N LEU A 278 16.03 3.31 15.64
CA LEU A 278 15.24 4.33 14.94
C LEU A 278 13.85 3.79 14.57
N SER A 279 13.76 2.57 14.05
CA SER A 279 12.48 1.90 13.75
C SER A 279 11.62 1.70 15.01
N LYS A 280 12.23 1.32 16.14
CA LYS A 280 11.55 1.22 17.45
C LYS A 280 11.09 2.59 17.97
N SER A 281 11.84 3.65 17.72
CA SER A 281 11.47 5.02 18.08
C SER A 281 10.19 5.45 17.37
N MET A 282 10.11 5.23 16.05
CA MET A 282 8.89 5.48 15.26
C MET A 282 7.71 4.67 15.81
N ALA A 283 7.88 3.37 16.05
CA ALA A 283 6.81 2.53 16.58
C ALA A 283 6.32 2.97 17.97
N THR A 284 7.25 3.45 18.81
CA THR A 284 6.93 3.96 20.15
C THR A 284 6.15 5.27 20.06
N ALA A 285 6.58 6.22 19.23
CA ALA A 285 5.87 7.47 19.00
C ALA A 285 4.45 7.23 18.46
N ALA A 286 4.31 6.26 17.54
CA ALA A 286 3.01 5.86 17.01
C ALA A 286 2.11 5.23 18.08
N THR A 287 2.65 4.37 18.94
CA THR A 287 1.90 3.83 20.11
C THR A 287 1.49 4.93 21.09
N ASN A 288 2.32 5.97 21.27
CA ASN A 288 1.99 7.13 22.11
C ASN A 288 0.81 7.94 21.56
N VAL A 289 0.65 8.03 20.22
CA VAL A 289 -0.54 8.64 19.59
C VAL A 289 -1.81 7.91 20.03
N VAL A 290 -1.82 6.58 19.95
CA VAL A 290 -2.97 5.75 20.35
C VAL A 290 -3.30 5.95 21.83
N GLY A 291 -2.29 5.87 22.69
CA GLY A 291 -2.48 6.08 24.13
C GLY A 291 -2.96 7.49 24.48
N ALA A 292 -2.51 8.52 23.76
CA ALA A 292 -2.99 9.89 23.94
C ALA A 292 -4.45 10.05 23.48
N LEU A 293 -4.81 9.43 22.36
CA LEU A 293 -6.16 9.43 21.82
C LEU A 293 -7.15 8.79 22.81
N GLU A 294 -6.77 7.68 23.46
CA GLU A 294 -7.58 7.00 24.48
C GLU A 294 -7.84 7.86 25.72
N ARG A 295 -6.92 8.76 26.06
CA ARG A 295 -7.09 9.73 27.15
C ARG A 295 -7.85 10.99 26.73
N GLY A 296 -8.20 11.12 25.45
CA GLY A 296 -8.79 12.34 24.88
C GLY A 296 -7.83 13.54 24.86
N ASP A 297 -6.52 13.29 24.95
CA ASP A 297 -5.48 14.32 25.02
C ASP A 297 -5.01 14.69 23.60
N THR A 298 -5.70 15.63 22.98
CA THR A 298 -5.42 16.04 21.59
C THR A 298 -4.07 16.73 21.43
N ASP A 299 -3.54 17.38 22.48
CA ASP A 299 -2.22 18.01 22.41
C ASP A 299 -1.11 16.96 22.48
N ALA A 300 -1.27 15.92 23.31
CA ALA A 300 -0.36 14.79 23.33
C ALA A 300 -0.40 13.96 22.03
N VAL A 301 -1.58 13.82 21.40
CA VAL A 301 -1.69 13.20 20.06
C VAL A 301 -0.81 13.95 19.06
N ARG A 302 -0.98 15.28 18.99
CA ARG A 302 -0.25 16.15 18.06
C ARG A 302 1.26 16.13 18.29
N LYS A 303 1.65 16.19 19.56
CA LYS A 303 3.05 16.09 19.96
C LYS A 303 3.65 14.76 19.49
N SER A 304 2.94 13.65 19.71
CA SER A 304 3.42 12.31 19.34
C SER A 304 3.51 12.13 17.81
N VAL A 305 2.61 12.74 17.02
CA VAL A 305 2.75 12.80 15.54
C VAL A 305 4.00 13.59 15.12
N GLY A 306 4.33 14.66 15.85
CA GLY A 306 5.61 15.37 15.69
C GLY A 306 6.83 14.48 15.97
N GLU A 307 6.76 13.63 17.01
CA GLU A 307 7.81 12.67 17.35
C GLU A 307 7.96 11.58 16.27
N ILE A 308 6.88 11.12 15.64
CA ILE A 308 6.93 10.24 14.44
C ILE A 308 7.72 10.90 13.33
N SER A 309 7.43 12.19 13.05
CA SER A 309 8.11 12.93 11.99
C SER A 309 9.61 13.05 12.23
N GLN A 310 10.00 13.33 13.48
CA GLN A 310 11.40 13.37 13.89
C GLN A 310 12.10 12.02 13.75
N ALA A 311 11.41 10.91 14.05
CA ALA A 311 11.95 9.58 13.86
C ALA A 311 12.20 9.27 12.37
N CYS A 312 11.29 9.69 11.49
CA CYS A 312 11.46 9.55 10.03
C CYS A 312 12.67 10.36 9.55
N ASP A 313 12.79 11.61 9.97
CA ASP A 313 13.91 12.49 9.58
C ASP A 313 15.25 11.92 10.06
N ALA A 314 15.32 11.44 11.32
CA ALA A 314 16.53 10.85 11.88
C ALA A 314 16.95 9.54 11.18
N CYS A 315 15.99 8.74 10.73
CA CYS A 315 16.26 7.53 9.94
C CYS A 315 16.78 7.89 8.54
N HIS A 316 16.13 8.83 7.86
CA HIS A 316 16.51 9.24 6.50
C HIS A 316 17.83 10.02 6.43
N GLU A 317 18.30 10.59 7.54
CA GLU A 317 19.65 11.15 7.63
C GLU A 317 20.75 10.08 7.46
N GLN A 318 20.46 8.84 7.84
CA GLN A 318 21.46 7.76 7.91
C GLN A 318 21.22 6.62 6.89
N TYR A 319 19.96 6.28 6.57
CA TYR A 319 19.57 5.01 5.91
C TYR A 319 18.71 5.19 4.65
N ARG A 320 18.88 6.27 3.90
CA ARG A 320 18.05 6.62 2.73
C ARG A 320 18.08 5.58 1.59
#